data_AF-A0A0G0X8Q9-F1
#
_entry.id   AF-A0A0G0X8Q9-F1
#
_cell.length_a   1.000
_cell.length_b   1.000
_cell.length_c   1.000
_cell.angle_alpha   90.00
_cell.angle_beta   90.00
_cell.angle_gamma   90.00
#
_symmetry.space_group_name_H-M   'P 1'
#
loop_
_entity.id
_entity.type
_entity.pdbx_description
1 polymer ?
#
loop_
_entity_poly.entity_id
_entity_poly.type
_entity_poly.pdbx_seq_one_letter_code
_entity_poly.pdbx_strand_id
1 'polypeptide(L)'
;MRDRNFYINSIKMDLFRVVTATGDVSKPPAKESAREFLDHALNDFDKFENTYHEKKIKEELKQLYEEMFKLDEPNHRLRWTENVLTARCRIS
;
A
#
# COMPACT_ATOMS: atom_id res chain seq x y z
N MET A 1 -23.43 -6.15 -2.92
CA MET A 1 -22.43 -5.11 -2.62
C MET A 1 -21.85 -5.45 -1.26
N ARG A 2 -20.52 -5.57 -1.11
CA ARG A 2 -19.90 -5.86 0.20
C ARG A 2 -19.92 -4.58 1.05
N ASP A 3 -19.87 -4.73 2.37
CA ASP A 3 -19.86 -3.58 3.28
C ASP A 3 -18.50 -2.85 3.28
N ARG A 4 -18.48 -1.64 3.84
CA ARG A 4 -17.28 -0.80 3.95
C ARG A 4 -16.13 -1.50 4.69
N ASN A 5 -16.45 -2.22 5.78
CA ASN A 5 -15.46 -2.87 6.63
C ASN A 5 -14.73 -3.99 5.88
N PHE A 6 -15.44 -4.69 5.00
CA PHE A 6 -14.84 -5.67 4.12
C PHE A 6 -13.72 -5.05 3.26
N TYR A 7 -14.00 -3.94 2.56
CA TYR A 7 -13.01 -3.30 1.69
C TYR A 7 -11.85 -2.72 2.50
N ILE A 8 -12.11 -2.11 3.66
CA ILE A 8 -11.05 -1.63 4.56
C ILE A 8 -10.12 -2.77 4.99
N ASN A 9 -10.66 -3.92 5.37
CA ASN A 9 -9.86 -5.07 5.74
C ASN A 9 -9.09 -5.65 4.54
N SER A 10 -9.70 -5.67 3.35
CA SER A 10 -9.05 -6.06 2.10
C SER A 10 -7.83 -5.18 1.80
N ILE A 11 -8.02 -3.85 1.79
CA ILE A 11 -6.94 -2.87 1.62
C ILE A 11 -5.83 -3.08 2.66
N LYS A 12 -6.19 -3.21 3.94
CA LYS A 12 -5.19 -3.43 5.01
C LYS A 12 -4.37 -4.70 4.81
N MET A 13 -4.99 -5.77 4.28
CA MET A 13 -4.29 -7.01 3.98
C MET A 13 -3.36 -6.87 2.78
N ASP A 14 -3.80 -6.20 1.72
CA ASP A 14 -2.96 -5.98 0.55
C ASP A 14 -1.77 -5.08 0.87
N LEU A 15 -1.96 -4.00 1.63
CA LEU A 15 -0.84 -3.17 2.10
C LEU A 15 0.14 -3.95 3.01
N PHE A 16 -0.35 -4.90 3.80
CA PHE A 16 0.54 -5.78 4.58
C PHE A 16 1.36 -6.71 3.68
N ARG A 17 0.77 -7.21 2.59
CA ARG A 17 1.48 -8.03 1.59
C ARG A 17 2.52 -7.20 0.84
N VAL A 18 2.22 -5.94 0.50
CA VAL A 18 3.21 -4.99 -0.05
C VAL A 18 4.40 -4.85 0.91
N VAL A 19 4.13 -4.64 2.20
CA VAL A 19 5.19 -4.55 3.22
C VAL A 19 5.99 -5.83 3.31
N THR A 20 5.36 -7.00 3.23
CA THR A 20 6.07 -8.29 3.27
C THR A 20 6.94 -8.51 2.02
N ALA A 21 6.44 -8.12 0.85
CA ALA A 21 7.14 -8.22 -0.43
C ALA A 21 8.35 -7.28 -0.54
N THR A 22 8.34 -6.18 0.21
CA THR A 22 9.34 -5.10 0.12
C THR A 22 10.13 -4.88 1.41
N GLY A 23 9.77 -5.46 2.55
CA GLY A 23 10.39 -5.10 3.84
C GLY A 23 11.75 -5.74 4.09
N ASP A 24 12.04 -6.89 3.48
CA ASP A 24 13.31 -7.58 3.68
C ASP A 24 14.39 -7.06 2.71
N VAL A 25 15.16 -6.07 3.15
CA VAL A 25 16.24 -5.47 2.35
C VAL A 25 17.45 -6.39 2.11
N SER A 26 17.52 -7.54 2.79
CA SER A 26 18.58 -8.53 2.52
C SER A 26 18.35 -9.32 1.23
N LYS A 27 17.15 -9.24 0.65
CA LYS A 27 16.74 -9.92 -0.58
C LYS A 27 16.34 -8.91 -1.65
N PRO A 28 16.37 -9.26 -2.94
CA PRO A 28 15.76 -8.43 -3.98
C PRO A 28 14.28 -8.12 -3.69
N PRO A 29 13.80 -6.90 -3.95
CA PRO A 29 12.39 -6.57 -3.74
C PRO A 29 11.49 -7.32 -4.73
N ALA A 30 10.39 -7.91 -4.26
CA ALA A 30 9.37 -8.51 -5.11
C ALA A 30 8.46 -7.41 -5.70
N LYS A 31 9.02 -6.57 -6.60
CA LYS A 31 8.36 -5.36 -7.13
C LYS A 31 7.04 -5.64 -7.84
N GLU A 32 6.96 -6.72 -8.62
CA GLU A 32 5.75 -7.09 -9.36
C GLU A 32 4.60 -7.41 -8.41
N SER A 33 4.83 -8.30 -7.43
CA SER A 33 3.83 -8.61 -6.41
C SER A 33 3.44 -7.39 -5.58
N ALA A 34 4.41 -6.56 -5.19
CA ALA A 34 4.12 -5.31 -4.49
C ALA A 34 3.23 -4.37 -5.32
N ARG A 35 3.45 -4.31 -6.64
CA ARG A 35 2.67 -3.48 -7.56
C ARG A 35 1.25 -4.00 -7.64
N GLU A 36 1.07 -5.30 -7.86
CA GLU A 36 -0.25 -5.94 -7.93
C GLU A 36 -1.08 -5.69 -6.68
N PHE A 37 -0.50 -5.89 -5.48
CA PHE A 37 -1.21 -5.64 -4.23
C PHE A 37 -1.51 -4.16 -4.00
N LEU A 38 -0.62 -3.25 -4.41
CA LEU A 38 -0.86 -1.82 -4.29
C LEU A 38 -1.96 -1.36 -5.26
N ASP A 39 -1.99 -1.87 -6.49
CA ASP A 39 -3.06 -1.64 -7.46
C ASP A 39 -4.41 -2.16 -6.95
N HIS A 40 -4.43 -3.37 -6.37
CA HIS A 40 -5.64 -3.92 -5.75
C HIS A 40 -6.16 -3.03 -4.62
N ALA A 41 -5.28 -2.60 -3.72
CA ALA A 41 -5.63 -1.69 -2.62
C ALA A 41 -6.20 -0.36 -3.14
N LEU A 42 -5.57 0.25 -4.14
CA LEU A 42 -6.02 1.50 -4.75
C LEU A 42 -7.40 1.36 -5.42
N ASN A 43 -7.64 0.24 -6.11
CA ASN A 43 -8.93 -0.08 -6.72
C ASN A 43 -10.02 -0.34 -5.68
N ASP A 44 -9.69 -0.95 -4.54
CA ASP A 44 -10.65 -1.20 -3.46
C ASP A 44 -11.12 0.10 -2.79
N PHE A 45 -10.30 1.16 -2.75
CA PHE A 45 -10.75 2.49 -2.31
C PHE A 45 -11.91 3.02 -3.17
N ASP A 46 -12.01 2.67 -4.45
CA ASP A 46 -13.09 3.14 -5.32
C ASP A 46 -14.41 2.37 -5.16
N LYS A 47 -14.43 1.32 -4.32
CA LYS A 47 -15.60 0.45 -4.14
C LYS A 47 -16.53 0.88 -3.00
N PHE A 48 -16.21 1.96 -2.29
CA PHE A 48 -17.02 2.50 -1.19
C PHE A 48 -16.81 4.01 -1.05
N GLU A 49 -17.71 4.69 -0.34
CA GLU A 49 -17.58 6.13 -0.11
C GLU A 49 -16.40 6.44 0.84
N ASN A 50 -15.43 7.18 0.35
CA ASN A 50 -14.23 7.54 1.11
C ASN A 50 -14.45 8.83 1.90
N THR A 51 -14.08 8.80 3.17
CA THR A 51 -13.90 9.99 4.01
C THR A 51 -12.75 10.86 3.48
N TYR A 52 -12.68 12.11 3.94
CA TYR A 52 -11.56 13.00 3.60
C TYR A 52 -10.19 12.40 3.97
N HIS A 53 -10.12 11.71 5.12
CA HIS A 53 -8.91 11.04 5.61
C HIS A 53 -8.48 9.89 4.69
N GLU A 54 -9.43 9.05 4.27
CA GLU A 54 -9.15 7.94 3.35
C GLU A 54 -8.72 8.42 1.97
N LYS A 55 -9.30 9.52 1.46
CA LYS A 55 -8.85 10.14 0.22
C LYS A 55 -7.38 10.59 0.32
N LYS A 56 -6.97 11.18 1.45
CA LYS A 56 -5.56 11.53 1.68
C LYS A 56 -4.65 10.31 1.67
N ILE A 57 -5.03 9.25 2.37
CA ILE A 57 -4.26 8.00 2.39
C ILE A 57 -4.16 7.41 0.98
N LYS A 58 -5.24 7.44 0.19
CA LYS A 58 -5.23 6.98 -1.20
C LYS A 58 -4.22 7.78 -2.04
N GLU A 59 -4.17 9.10 -1.91
CA GLU A 59 -3.19 9.93 -2.61
C GLU A 59 -1.75 9.66 -2.15
N GLU A 60 -1.51 9.45 -0.85
CA GLU A 60 -0.21 9.01 -0.32
C GLU A 60 0.22 7.67 -0.95
N LEU A 61 -0.69 6.70 -1.05
CA LEU A 61 -0.41 5.40 -1.68
C LEU A 61 -0.13 5.52 -3.18
N LYS A 62 -0.80 6.43 -3.90
CA LYS A 62 -0.47 6.73 -5.30
C LYS A 62 0.92 7.33 -5.45
N GLN A 63 1.31 8.24 -4.56
CA GLN A 63 2.68 8.78 -4.57
C GLN A 63 3.71 7.67 -4.34
N LEU A 64 3.45 6.77 -3.39
CA LEU A 64 4.30 5.61 -3.14
C LEU A 64 4.36 4.68 -4.36
N TYR A 65 3.26 4.50 -5.09
CA TYR A 65 3.22 3.72 -6.34
C TYR A 65 4.21 4.27 -7.37
N GLU A 66 4.22 5.58 -7.58
CA GLU A 66 5.15 6.25 -8.50
C GLU A 66 6.61 6.14 -8.06
N GLU A 67 6.90 5.96 -6.77
CA GLU A 67 8.26 5.81 -6.25
C GLU A 67 8.80 4.38 -6.31
N MET A 68 7.99 3.39 -6.70
CA MET A 68 8.39 1.97 -6.69
C MET A 68 9.64 1.65 -7.54
N PHE A 69 10.00 2.49 -8.51
CA PHE A 69 11.22 2.31 -9.29
C PHE A 69 12.49 2.40 -8.43
N LYS A 70 12.45 3.13 -7.30
CA LYS A 70 13.56 3.34 -6.39
C LYS A 70 13.76 2.20 -5.37
N LEU A 71 12.96 1.14 -5.44
CA LEU A 71 13.03 0.04 -4.45
C LEU A 71 14.33 -0.78 -4.52
N ASP A 72 15.18 -0.62 -5.54
CA ASP A 72 16.51 -1.27 -5.54
C ASP A 72 17.49 -0.59 -4.59
N GLU A 73 17.23 0.66 -4.18
CA GLU A 73 18.04 1.37 -3.20
C GLU A 73 17.60 0.99 -1.77
N PRO A 74 18.44 0.31 -0.96
CA PRO A 74 18.02 -0.26 0.32
C PRO A 74 17.48 0.77 1.33
N ASN A 75 18.13 1.94 1.43
CA ASN A 75 17.70 3.00 2.36
C ASN A 75 16.36 3.61 1.94
N HIS A 76 16.18 3.85 0.63
CA HIS A 76 14.92 4.33 0.11
C HIS A 76 13.81 3.28 0.32
N ARG A 77 14.10 2.01 0.04
CA ARG A 77 13.19 0.89 0.21
C ARG A 77 12.69 0.75 1.65
N LEU A 78 13.57 0.85 2.66
CA LEU A 78 13.16 0.80 4.07
C LEU A 78 12.12 1.89 4.37
N ARG A 79 12.45 3.14 4.05
CA ARG A 79 11.57 4.28 4.28
C ARG A 79 10.26 4.16 3.51
N TRP A 80 10.32 3.70 2.26
CA TRP A 80 9.15 3.47 1.43
C TRP A 80 8.22 2.42 2.07
N THR A 81 8.78 1.28 2.50
CA THR A 81 8.01 0.23 3.18
C THR A 81 7.39 0.73 4.49
N GLU A 82 8.12 1.52 5.29
CA GLU A 82 7.59 2.14 6.51
C GLU A 82 6.42 3.08 6.23
N ASN A 83 6.49 3.85 5.14
CA ASN A 83 5.40 4.73 4.72
C ASN A 83 4.15 3.91 4.33
N VAL A 84 4.31 2.80 3.60
CA VAL A 84 3.18 1.89 3.29
C VAL A 84 2.57 1.31 4.57
N LEU A 85 3.40 0.87 5.51
CA LEU A 85 2.94 0.33 6.79
C LEU A 85 2.19 1.41 7.61
N THR A 86 2.69 2.65 7.59
CA THR A 86 2.05 3.80 8.24
C THR A 86 0.69 4.10 7.63
N ALA A 87 0.59 4.14 6.29
CA ALA A 87 -0.66 4.32 5.58
C ALA A 87 -1.68 3.25 5.99
N ARG A 88 -1.28 1.96 5.99
CA ARG A 88 -2.11 0.84 6.43
C ARG A 88 -2.69 1.04 7.84
N CYS A 89 -1.85 1.44 8.79
CA CYS A 89 -2.26 1.62 10.18
C CYS A 89 -3.25 2.77 10.38
N ARG A 90 -3.29 3.74 9.46
CA ARG A 90 -4.16 4.92 9.55
C ARG A 90 -5.54 4.73 8.92
N ILE A 91 -5.78 3.64 8.20
CA ILE A 91 -7.09 3.35 7.58
C ILE A 91 -8.06 2.88 8.68
N SER A 92 -9.27 3.43 8.72
CA SER A 92 -10.29 3.17 9.74
C SER A 92 -11.69 2.99 9.18
#